data_AF-A0A353NRJ4-F1
#
_entry.id   AF-A0A353NRJ4-F1
#
_cell.length_a   1.000
_cell.length_b   1.000
_cell.length_c   1.000
_cell.angle_alpha   90.00
_cell.angle_beta   90.00
_cell.angle_gamma   90.00
#
_symmetry.space_group_name_H-M   'P 1'
#
loop_
_entity.id
_entity.type
_entity.pdbx_description
1 polymer ?
#
loop_
_entity_poly.entity_id
_entity_poly.type
_entity_poly.pdbx_seq_one_letter_code
_entity_poly.pdbx_strand_id
1 'polypeptide(L)' 'ALLEERLSATDRICGAGTTGSGRSLAGALIGADIVKNEITAHSVAALSQVPQVRTVLEIGGQDSKIIILKSGIVVDFA' A
#
# COMPACT_ATOMS: atom_id res chain seq x y z
N ALA A 1 6.15 9.12 18.77
CA ALA A 1 5.81 10.54 18.54
C ALA A 1 4.48 10.68 17.81
N LEU A 2 4.41 10.74 16.47
CA LEU A 2 3.16 11.11 15.76
C LEU A 2 1.96 10.17 15.98
N LEU A 3 2.18 8.85 16.03
CA LEU A 3 1.11 7.88 16.30
C LEU A 3 0.67 7.93 17.78
N GLU A 4 1.60 8.05 18.71
CA GLU A 4 1.31 8.17 20.15
C GLU A 4 0.55 9.46 20.48
N GLU A 5 0.76 10.53 19.72
CA GLU A 5 0.01 11.79 19.87
C GLU A 5 -1.42 11.72 19.31
N ARG A 6 -1.69 10.79 18.39
CA ARG A 6 -3.01 10.62 17.73
C ARG A 6 -3.82 9.45 18.25
N LEU A 7 -3.19 8.54 18.98
CA LEU A 7 -3.82 7.38 19.59
C LEU A 7 -4.02 7.65 21.08
N SER A 8 -5.25 7.49 21.54
CA SER A 8 -5.56 7.48 22.96
C SER A 8 -5.05 6.19 23.62
N ALA A 9 -4.90 6.21 24.94
CA ALA A 9 -4.54 5.01 25.72
C ALA A 9 -5.55 3.85 25.57
N THR A 10 -6.74 4.12 25.03
CA THR A 10 -7.80 3.13 24.81
C THR A 10 -7.87 2.61 23.38
N ASP A 11 -7.16 3.22 22.43
CA ASP A 11 -7.20 2.81 21.04
C ASP A 11 -6.45 1.50 20.83
N ARG A 12 -7.12 0.54 20.20
CA ARG A 12 -6.54 -0.75 19.86
C ARG A 12 -6.24 -0.80 18.35
N ILE A 13 -4.95 -0.90 18.01
CA ILE A 13 -4.52 -1.19 16.65
C ILE A 13 -4.96 -2.62 16.29
N CYS A 14 -5.88 -2.77 15.34
CA CYS A 14 -6.36 -4.07 14.89
C CYS A 14 -5.43 -4.75 13.87
N GLY A 15 -4.50 -4.00 13.29
CA GLY A 15 -3.46 -4.52 12.41
C GLY A 15 -2.63 -3.43 11.77
N ALA A 16 -1.48 -3.82 11.22
CA ALA A 16 -0.53 -2.95 10.54
C ALA A 16 -0.06 -3.59 9.23
N GLY A 17 0.03 -2.77 8.17
CA GLY A 17 0.55 -3.17 6.88
C GLY A 17 1.68 -2.25 6.43
N THR A 18 2.72 -2.79 5.80
CA THR A 18 3.81 -2.01 5.22
C THR A 18 3.96 -2.24 3.72
N THR A 19 4.30 -1.16 3.02
CA THR A 19 4.62 -1.14 1.59
C THR A 19 5.77 -0.18 1.31
N GLY A 20 6.19 -0.04 0.06
CA GLY A 20 7.37 0.73 -0.32
C GLY A 20 8.64 -0.10 -0.51
N SER A 21 9.71 0.58 -0.92
CA SER A 21 11.06 0.00 -1.01
C SER A 21 11.58 -0.46 0.37
N GLY A 22 11.30 0.31 1.42
CA GLY A 22 11.68 0.02 2.81
C GLY A 22 10.72 -0.92 3.58
N ARG A 23 9.70 -1.49 2.91
CA ARG A 23 8.59 -2.21 3.57
C ARG A 23 9.01 -3.32 4.53
N SER A 24 10.06 -4.07 4.18
CA SER A 24 10.49 -5.23 4.96
C SER A 24 11.15 -4.78 6.26
N LEU A 25 11.98 -3.74 6.20
CA LEU A 25 12.60 -3.14 7.38
C LEU A 25 11.53 -2.53 8.29
N ALA A 26 10.64 -1.70 7.72
CA ALA A 26 9.54 -1.10 8.47
C ALA A 26 8.64 -2.18 9.10
N GLY A 27 8.32 -3.24 8.35
CA GLY A 27 7.49 -4.34 8.82
C GLY A 27 8.13 -5.11 9.98
N ALA A 28 9.44 -5.37 9.91
CA ALA A 28 10.18 -6.01 10.99
C ALA A 28 10.25 -5.13 12.25
N LEU A 29 10.39 -3.82 12.09
CA LEU A 29 10.47 -2.87 13.20
C LEU A 29 9.16 -2.73 13.97
N ILE A 30 8.02 -2.76 13.28
CA ILE A 30 6.69 -2.57 13.91
C ILE A 30 5.93 -3.88 14.16
N GLY A 31 6.47 -5.02 13.71
CA GLY A 31 5.76 -6.31 13.76
C GLY A 31 4.50 -6.32 12.88
N ALA A 32 4.59 -5.82 11.65
CA ALA A 32 3.44 -5.69 10.76
C ALA A 32 2.83 -7.05 10.37
N ASP A 33 1.50 -7.12 10.34
CA ASP A 33 0.75 -8.31 9.95
C ASP A 33 0.92 -8.64 8.47
N ILE A 34 1.09 -7.60 7.64
CA ILE A 34 1.19 -7.73 6.19
C ILE A 34 2.33 -6.88 5.63
N VAL A 35 3.18 -7.49 4.82
CA VAL A 35 4.22 -6.81 4.04
C VAL A 35 3.96 -7.07 2.56
N LYS A 36 3.64 -6.02 1.79
CA LYS A 36 3.33 -6.11 0.35
C LYS A 36 4.00 -4.99 -0.42
N ASN A 37 4.26 -5.21 -1.71
CA ASN A 37 4.84 -4.17 -2.56
C ASN A 37 3.82 -3.08 -2.94
N GLU A 38 4.33 -1.96 -3.46
CA GLU A 38 3.52 -0.79 -3.85
C GLU A 38 2.55 -1.13 -4.96
N ILE A 39 2.96 -1.96 -5.92
CA ILE A 39 2.13 -2.35 -7.07
C ILE A 39 0.83 -3.03 -6.60
N THR A 40 0.94 -4.00 -5.69
CA THR A 40 -0.23 -4.70 -5.14
C THR A 40 -1.08 -3.75 -4.30
N ALA A 41 -0.44 -2.93 -3.45
CA ALA A 41 -1.14 -2.00 -2.58
C ALA A 41 -1.98 -0.98 -3.38
N HIS A 42 -1.37 -0.34 -4.40
CA HIS A 42 -2.06 0.58 -5.29
C HIS A 42 -3.16 -0.09 -6.09
N SER A 43 -2.91 -1.30 -6.62
CA SER A 43 -3.90 -2.03 -7.41
C SER A 43 -5.15 -2.37 -6.60
N VAL A 44 -4.98 -2.88 -5.38
CA VAL A 44 -6.10 -3.20 -4.47
C VAL A 44 -6.85 -1.94 -4.06
N ALA A 45 -6.12 -0.86 -3.70
CA ALA A 45 -6.74 0.41 -3.36
C ALA A 45 -7.55 0.97 -4.54
N ALA A 46 -6.98 0.99 -5.74
CA ALA A 46 -7.64 1.47 -6.94
C ALA A 46 -8.88 0.66 -7.29
N LEU A 47 -8.83 -0.68 -7.21
CA LEU A 47 -9.99 -1.54 -7.44
C LEU A 47 -11.11 -1.33 -6.40
N SER A 48 -10.76 -1.02 -5.15
CA SER A 48 -11.74 -0.73 -4.11
C SER A 48 -12.54 0.55 -4.36
N GLN A 49 -11.91 1.56 -4.99
CA GLN A 49 -12.53 2.86 -5.28
C GLN A 49 -13.16 2.90 -6.66
N VAL A 50 -12.51 2.26 -7.64
CA VAL A 50 -12.92 2.21 -9.04
C VAL A 50 -12.86 0.74 -9.50
N PRO A 51 -13.96 -0.02 -9.35
CA PRO A 51 -13.97 -1.47 -9.61
C PRO A 51 -13.58 -1.88 -11.04
N GLN A 52 -13.69 -0.96 -12.01
CA GLN A 52 -13.33 -1.19 -13.41
C GLN A 52 -12.02 -0.51 -13.82
N VAL A 53 -11.16 -0.14 -12.86
CA VAL A 53 -9.85 0.45 -13.17
C VAL A 53 -9.04 -0.51 -14.05
N ARG A 54 -8.45 0.05 -15.11
CA ARG A 54 -7.58 -0.68 -16.05
C ARG A 54 -6.14 -0.22 -16.01
N THR A 55 -5.91 0.98 -15.48
CA THR A 55 -4.59 1.59 -15.42
C THR A 55 -4.51 2.46 -14.18
N VAL A 56 -3.43 2.31 -13.42
CA VAL A 56 -3.05 3.21 -12.33
C VAL A 56 -1.76 3.89 -12.75
N LEU A 57 -1.76 5.22 -12.79
CA LEU A 57 -0.55 6.01 -12.85
C LEU A 57 -0.24 6.48 -11.43
N GLU A 58 0.89 6.03 -10.90
CA GLU A 58 1.46 6.50 -9.65
C GLU A 58 2.54 7.52 -9.97
N ILE A 59 2.36 8.76 -9.52
CA ILE A 59 3.34 9.83 -9.68
C ILE A 59 4.02 10.04 -8.33
N GLY A 60 5.10 9.29 -8.09
CA GLY A 60 5.87 9.35 -6.88
C GLY A 60 6.90 10.49 -6.89
N GLY A 61 7.67 10.58 -5.80
CA GLY A 61 8.73 11.59 -5.66
C GLY A 61 10.00 11.24 -6.42
N GLN A 62 10.44 9.98 -6.36
CA GLN A 62 11.69 9.51 -6.99
C GLN A 62 11.44 8.73 -8.27
N ASP A 63 10.40 7.91 -8.30
CA ASP A 63 9.96 7.18 -9.48
C ASP A 63 8.48 7.44 -9.75
N SER A 64 8.06 7.15 -10.98
CA SER A 64 6.66 7.12 -11.36
C SER A 64 6.40 5.76 -11.97
N LYS A 65 5.23 5.20 -11.68
CA LYS A 65 4.88 3.86 -12.10
C LYS A 65 3.60 3.85 -12.89
N ILE A 66 3.53 2.95 -13.87
CA ILE A 66 2.30 2.60 -14.56
C ILE A 66 1.96 1.16 -14.23
N ILE A 67 0.73 0.91 -13.79
CA ILE A 67 0.24 -0.42 -13.46
C ILE A 67 -0.96 -0.71 -14.34
N ILE A 68 -0.91 -1.80 -15.11
CA ILE A 68 -1.98 -2.22 -16.02
C ILE A 68 -2.75 -3.38 -15.40
N LEU A 69 -4.06 -3.21 -15.34
CA LEU A 69 -5.00 -4.21 -14.83
C LEU A 69 -5.92 -4.70 -15.95
N LYS A 70 -6.15 -6.01 -15.99
CA LYS A 70 -7.19 -6.65 -16.82
C LYS A 70 -8.07 -7.51 -15.93
N SER A 71 -9.37 -7.25 -15.94
CA SER A 71 -10.35 -7.96 -15.10
C SER A 71 -9.96 -7.99 -13.61
N GLY A 72 -9.43 -6.87 -13.11
CA GLY A 72 -8.99 -6.73 -11.71
C GLY A 72 -7.65 -7.39 -11.36
N ILE A 73 -6.94 -7.94 -12.34
CA ILE A 73 -5.64 -8.60 -12.15
C ILE A 73 -4.55 -7.73 -12.77
N VAL A 74 -3.47 -7.50 -12.01
CA VAL A 74 -2.27 -6.83 -12.52
C VAL A 74 -1.63 -7.73 -13.58
N VAL A 75 -1.48 -7.20 -14.80
CA VAL A 75 -0.88 -7.93 -15.92
C VAL A 75 0.46 -7.35 -16.37
N ASP A 76 0.73 -6.09 -16.05
CA ASP A 76 1.97 -5.42 -16.39
C ASP A 76 2.20 -4.22 -15.47
N PHE A 77 3.47 -3.85 -15.27
CA PHE A 77 3.87 -2.64 -14.59
C PHE A 77 5.29 -2.20 -14.99
N ALA A 78 5.53 -0.89 -14.95
CA ALA A 78 6.85 -0.28 -15.12
C ALA A 78 7.06 0.83 -14.09
#